data_AF-A0A6L3Y347-F1
#
_entry.id   AF-A0A6L3Y347-F1
#
_cell.length_a   1.000
_cell.length_b   1.000
_cell.length_c   1.000
_cell.angle_alpha   90.00
_cell.angle_beta   90.00
_cell.angle_gamma   90.00
#
_symmetry.space_group_name_H-M   'P 1'
#
loop_
_entity.id
_entity.type
_entity.pdbx_description
1 polymer ?
#
loop_
_entity_poly.entity_id
_entity_poly.type
_entity_poly.pdbx_seq_one_letter_code
_entity_poly.pdbx_strand_id
1 'polypeptide(L)' 'VTHPELLEKDEYAARSAAWFYASRGCLLHSGDIERVTLLINGGRNGLDKRRALFNLAKSVLV' A
#
# COMPACT_ATOMS: atom_id res chain seq x y z
N VAL A 1 11.99 -10.98 16.75
CA VAL A 1 12.11 -11.02 15.28
C VAL A 1 13.51 -11.51 14.96
N THR A 2 13.65 -12.60 14.19
CA THR A 2 14.94 -13.29 14.01
C THR A 2 15.51 -13.19 12.59
N HIS A 3 14.67 -12.98 11.57
CA HIS A 3 15.08 -12.92 10.15
C HIS A 3 14.36 -11.82 9.36
N PRO A 4 14.57 -10.52 9.67
CA PRO A 4 13.94 -9.41 8.94
C PRO A 4 14.35 -9.34 7.45
N GLU A 5 15.55 -9.81 7.11
CA GLU A 5 16.09 -9.86 5.75
C GLU A 5 15.25 -10.71 4.79
N LEU A 6 14.41 -11.61 5.31
CA LEU A 6 13.46 -12.35 4.46
C LEU A 6 12.51 -11.41 3.72
N LEU A 7 12.20 -10.23 4.28
CA LEU A 7 11.34 -9.23 3.63
C LEU A 7 11.96 -8.62 2.37
N GLU A 8 13.26 -8.82 2.12
CA GLU A 8 13.92 -8.40 0.89
C GLU A 8 13.73 -9.40 -0.26
N LYS A 9 13.27 -10.63 0.02
CA LYS A 9 12.94 -11.62 -1.01
C LYS A 9 11.54 -11.37 -1.55
N ASP A 10 11.38 -11.40 -2.87
CA ASP A 10 10.16 -11.04 -3.60
C ASP A 10 8.87 -11.62 -3.00
N GLU A 11 8.86 -12.93 -2.70
CA GLU A 11 7.68 -13.62 -2.16
C GLU A 11 7.23 -13.02 -0.81
N TYR A 12 8.17 -12.81 0.10
CA TYR A 12 7.88 -12.28 1.43
C TYR A 12 7.67 -10.76 1.41
N ALA A 13 8.35 -10.05 0.50
CA ALA A 13 8.10 -8.63 0.24
C ALA A 13 6.64 -8.41 -0.18
N ALA A 14 6.16 -9.15 -1.19
CA ALA A 14 4.80 -9.05 -1.67
C ALA A 14 3.76 -9.46 -0.60
N ARG A 15 4.00 -10.58 0.10
CA ARG A 15 3.11 -11.04 1.18
C ARG A 15 3.02 -10.06 2.33
N SER A 16 4.14 -9.49 2.77
CA SER A 16 4.14 -8.53 3.87
C SER A 16 3.44 -7.22 3.49
N ALA A 17 3.61 -6.74 2.25
CA ALA A 17 2.87 -5.58 1.75
C ALA A 17 1.35 -5.82 1.71
N ALA A 18 0.92 -6.99 1.19
CA ALA A 18 -0.48 -7.38 1.18
C ALA A 18 -1.05 -7.54 2.60
N TRP A 19 -0.30 -8.19 3.50
CA TRP A 19 -0.66 -8.33 4.91
C TRP A 19 -0.84 -6.96 5.58
N PHE A 20 0.09 -6.03 5.38
CA PHE A 20 -0.03 -4.68 5.93
C PHE A 20 -1.30 -4.01 5.41
N TYR A 21 -1.52 -4.05 4.09
CA TYR A 21 -2.67 -3.39 3.48
C TYR A 21 -4.00 -3.92 4.03
N ALA A 22 -4.14 -5.24 4.17
CA ALA A 22 -5.34 -5.86 4.73
C ALA A 22 -5.48 -5.59 6.24
N SER A 23 -4.43 -5.84 7.02
CA SER A 23 -4.47 -5.78 8.50
C SER A 23 -4.55 -4.36 9.06
N ARG A 24 -4.08 -3.35 8.31
CA ARG A 24 -4.13 -1.94 8.72
C ARG A 24 -5.40 -1.22 8.26
N GLY A 25 -6.37 -1.96 7.69
CA GLY A 25 -7.68 -1.43 7.33
C GLY A 25 -7.70 -0.61 6.04
N CYS A 26 -6.70 -0.71 5.17
CA CYS A 26 -6.69 0.04 3.91
C CYS A 26 -7.87 -0.34 3.01
N LEU A 27 -8.29 -1.62 3.02
CA LEU A 27 -9.45 -2.11 2.27
C LEU A 27 -10.78 -1.43 2.68
N LEU A 28 -10.87 -0.94 3.93
CA LEU A 28 -12.04 -0.19 4.42
C LEU A 28 -12.15 1.21 3.82
N HIS A 29 -11.10 1.68 3.15
CA HIS A 29 -11.00 3.00 2.55
C HIS A 29 -10.70 2.93 1.05
N SER A 30 -11.31 1.93 0.39
CA SER A 30 -11.14 1.69 -1.04
C SER A 30 -11.47 2.95 -1.87
N GLY A 31 -10.51 3.40 -2.69
CA GLY A 31 -10.63 4.62 -3.49
C GLY A 31 -10.26 5.93 -2.77
N ASP A 32 -10.18 5.93 -1.44
CA ASP A 32 -9.68 7.09 -0.67
C ASP A 32 -8.16 7.01 -0.52
N ILE A 33 -7.47 7.54 -1.53
CA ILE A 33 -6.00 7.50 -1.59
C ILE A 33 -5.35 8.32 -0.50
N GLU A 34 -6.00 9.38 -0.01
CA GLU A 34 -5.45 10.17 1.08
C GLU A 34 -5.49 9.40 2.39
N ARG A 35 -6.63 8.80 2.72
CA ARG A 35 -6.77 7.99 3.93
C ARG A 35 -5.83 6.78 3.92
N VAL A 36 -5.74 6.08 2.79
CA VAL A 36 -4.80 4.95 2.62
C VAL A 36 -3.35 5.42 2.74
N THR A 37 -3.00 6.59 2.20
CA THR A 37 -1.64 7.15 2.34
C THR A 37 -1.29 7.46 3.79
N LEU A 38 -2.22 8.02 4.56
CA LEU A 38 -2.06 8.27 5.99
C LEU A 38 -1.85 6.95 6.78
N LEU A 39 -2.57 5.89 6.43
CA LEU A 39 -2.40 4.58 7.07
C LEU A 39 -1.03 3.96 6.79
N ILE A 40 -0.52 4.13 5.57
CA ILE A 40 0.77 3.55 5.14
C ILE A 40 1.96 4.37 5.66
N ASN A 41 1.88 5.70 5.62
CA ASN A 41 3.02 6.58 5.85
C ASN A 41 2.94 7.39 7.15
N GLY A 42 1.77 7.45 7.80
CA GLY A 42 1.51 8.34 8.94
C GLY A 42 1.40 9.83 8.54
N GLY A 43 1.45 10.14 7.24
CA GLY A 43 1.43 11.49 6.69
C GLY A 43 1.04 11.50 5.21
N ARG A 44 1.13 12.64 4.54
CA ARG A 44 0.73 12.83 3.13
C ARG A 44 1.91 12.79 2.15
N ASN A 45 3.04 12.19 2.55
CA ASN A 45 4.25 12.19 1.76
C ASN A 45 4.04 11.47 0.41
N GLY A 46 4.23 12.23 -0.68
CA GLY A 46 4.07 11.76 -2.05
C GLY A 46 2.62 11.50 -2.48
N LEU A 47 1.63 12.13 -1.84
CA LEU A 47 0.20 11.90 -2.11
C LEU A 47 -0.18 12.04 -3.60
N ASP A 48 0.32 13.08 -4.27
CA ASP A 48 0.00 13.33 -5.69
C ASP A 48 0.49 12.20 -6.60
N LYS A 49 1.73 11.74 -6.38
CA LYS A 49 2.29 10.60 -7.11
C LYS A 49 1.48 9.33 -6.87
N ARG A 50 1.07 9.08 -5.62
CA ARG A 50 0.22 7.91 -5.26
C ARG A 50 -1.14 7.99 -5.97
N ARG A 51 -1.72 9.18 -6.08
CA ARG A 51 -2.99 9.41 -6.77
C ARG A 51 -2.88 9.17 -8.27
N ALA A 52 -1.81 9.66 -8.91
CA ALA A 52 -1.54 9.42 -10.31
C ALA A 52 -1.41 7.92 -10.63
N LEU A 53 -0.62 7.19 -9.82
CA LEU A 53 -0.44 5.74 -9.97
C LEU A 53 -1.73 4.96 -9.75
N PHE A 54 -2.52 5.33 -8.73
CA PHE A 54 -3.80 4.68 -8.48
C PHE A 54 -4.77 4.89 -9.65
N ASN A 55 -4.88 6.11 -10.18
CA ASN A 55 -5.78 6.39 -11.29
C ASN A 55 -5.38 5.62 -12.56
N LEU A 56 -4.08 5.51 -12.84
CA LEU A 56 -3.56 4.71 -13.95
C LEU A 56 -3.85 3.22 -13.75
N ALA A 57 -3.63 2.68 -12.56
CA ALA A 57 -3.95 1.28 -12.26
C ALA A 57 -5.45 1.02 -12.36
N LYS A 58 -6.28 1.95 -11.87
CA LYS A 58 -7.74 1.86 -11.94
C LYS A 58 -8.22 1.88 -13.39
N SER A 59 -7.63 2.67 -14.28
CA SER A 59 -8.09 2.80 -15.67
C SER A 59 -7.91 1.54 -16.52
N VAL A 60 -7.13 0.56 -16.06
CA VAL A 60 -6.89 -0.71 -16.78
C VAL A 60 -7.53 -1.93 -16.12
N LEU A 61 -8.13 -1.76 -14.94
CA LEU A 61 -8.80 -2.82 -14.19
C LEU A 61 -10.34 -2.68 -14.19
N VAL A 62 -10.85 -1.60 -14.78
CA VAL A 62 -12.29 -1.32 -14.96
C VAL A 62 -12.75 -1.66 -16.37
#